data_AF-A0A972USF9-F1
#
_entry.id   AF-A0A972USF9-F1
#
_cell.length_a   1.000
_cell.length_b   1.000
_cell.length_c   1.000
_cell.angle_alpha   90.00
_cell.angle_beta   90.00
_cell.angle_gamma   90.00
#
_symmetry.space_group_name_H-M   'P 1'
#
loop_
_entity.id
_entity.type
_entity.pdbx_description
1 polymer ?
#
loop_
_entity_poly.entity_id
_entity_poly.type
_entity_poly.pdbx_seq_one_letter_code
_entity_poly.pdbx_strand_id
1 'polypeptide(L)' 'MDFGVQFFPSVGPETTPAAQYFDECLKLCGLMDEYGYSHVRTVEHYFLPYGGYSPNPMV' A
#
# COMPACT_ATOMS: atom_id res chain seq x y z
N MET A 1 -1.77 23.03 -2.69
CA MET A 1 -0.83 21.97 -3.06
C MET A 1 -1.43 20.70 -2.51
N ASP A 2 -1.57 19.69 -3.36
CA ASP A 2 -2.25 18.45 -2.98
C ASP A 2 -1.21 17.42 -2.56
N PHE A 3 -1.44 16.82 -1.39
CA PHE A 3 -0.55 15.81 -0.81
C PHE A 3 -1.29 14.48 -0.74
N GLY A 4 -0.60 13.41 -1.08
CA GLY A 4 -1.12 12.04 -1.08
C GLY A 4 -0.06 11.06 -0.66
N VAL A 5 -0.43 9.78 -0.62
CA VAL A 5 0.47 8.69 -0.21
C VAL A 5 0.60 7.65 -1.31
N GLN A 6 1.81 7.14 -1.48
CA GLN A 6 2.11 6.02 -2.35
C GLN A 6 2.37 4.78 -1.51
N PHE A 7 1.55 3.75 -1.66
CA PHE A 7 1.87 2.42 -1.20
C PHE A 7 2.72 1.71 -2.26
N PHE A 8 3.95 1.37 -1.90
CA PHE A 8 4.84 0.57 -2.71
C PHE A 8 5.36 -0.56 -1.81
N PRO A 9 4.85 -1.80 -1.95
CA PRO A 9 5.36 -2.90 -1.13
C PRO A 9 6.78 -3.22 -1.57
N SER A 10 7.74 -3.15 -0.64
CA SER A 10 9.11 -3.62 -0.85
C SER A 10 9.48 -4.59 0.26
N VAL A 11 8.58 -5.53 0.50
CA VAL A 11 8.60 -6.50 1.60
C VAL A 11 8.20 -7.88 1.06
N GLY A 12 8.54 -8.92 1.81
CA GLY A 12 8.20 -10.31 1.50
C GLY A 12 7.67 -11.03 2.75
N PRO A 13 7.16 -12.27 2.59
CA PRO A 13 6.52 -13.00 3.68
C PRO A 13 7.46 -13.31 4.85
N GLU A 14 8.77 -13.29 4.60
CA GLU A 14 9.83 -13.44 5.60
C GLU A 14 9.98 -12.23 6.53
N THR A 15 9.52 -11.04 6.12
CA THR A 15 9.61 -9.79 6.89
C THR A 15 8.25 -9.25 7.32
N THR A 16 7.24 -9.35 6.45
CA THR A 16 5.89 -8.82 6.71
C THR A 16 4.86 -9.73 6.05
N PRO A 17 4.03 -10.45 6.82
CA PRO A 17 2.90 -11.19 6.27
C PRO A 17 2.00 -10.28 5.42
N ALA A 18 1.57 -10.74 4.25
CA ALA A 18 0.76 -9.92 3.34
C ALA A 18 -0.51 -9.36 4.01
N ALA A 19 -1.19 -10.16 4.83
CA ALA A 19 -2.37 -9.72 5.58
C ALA A 19 -2.08 -8.53 6.51
N GLN A 20 -0.92 -8.53 7.15
CA GLN A 20 -0.49 -7.40 7.99
C GLN A 20 -0.23 -6.15 7.13
N TYR A 21 0.51 -6.29 6.03
CA TYR A 21 0.79 -5.17 5.12
C TYR A 21 -0.50 -4.48 4.65
N PHE A 22 -1.48 -5.26 4.18
CA PHE A 22 -2.74 -4.71 3.69
C PHE A 22 -3.61 -4.11 4.81
N ASP A 23 -3.67 -4.75 5.98
CA ASP A 23 -4.39 -4.21 7.14
C ASP A 23 -3.80 -2.85 7.58
N GLU A 24 -2.48 -2.72 7.61
CA GLU A 24 -1.80 -1.46 7.90
C GLU A 24 -2.06 -0.39 6.83
N CYS A 25 -1.99 -0.74 5.53
CA CYS A 25 -2.32 0.18 4.44
C CYS A 25 -3.77 0.70 4.56
N LEU A 26 -4.75 -0.16 4.82
CA LEU A 26 -6.15 0.22 4.96
C LEU A 26 -6.40 1.09 6.19
N LYS A 27 -5.73 0.81 7.31
CA LYS A 27 -5.75 1.69 8.50
C LYS A 27 -5.18 3.07 8.20
N LEU A 28 -4.09 3.15 7.44
CA LEU A 28 -3.51 4.41 7.01
C LEU A 28 -4.47 5.19 6.10
N CYS A 29 -5.24 4.54 5.23
CA CYS A 29 -6.28 5.21 4.45
C CYS A 29 -7.31 5.91 5.36
N GLY A 30 -7.76 5.26 6.44
CA GLY A 30 -8.67 5.89 7.40
C GLY A 30 -8.08 7.14 8.07
N LEU A 31 -6.79 7.11 8.41
CA LEU A 31 -6.09 8.28 8.95
C LEU A 31 -5.88 9.37 7.88
N MET A 32 -5.68 8.98 6.63
CA MET A 32 -5.54 9.92 5.51
C MET A 32 -6.83 10.72 5.27
N ASP A 33 -7.99 10.05 5.38
CA ASP A 33 -9.29 10.71 5.32
C ASP A 33 -9.46 11.71 6.49
N GLU A 34 -9.04 11.35 7.70
CA GLU A 34 -9.09 12.23 8.88
C GLU A 34 -8.17 13.46 8.74
N TYR A 35 -6.98 13.27 8.17
CA TYR A 35 -5.97 14.32 8.05
C TYR A 35 -6.00 15.10 6.73
N GLY A 36 -6.97 14.82 5.84
CA GLY A 36 -7.19 15.61 4.64
C GLY A 36 -6.19 15.36 3.51
N TYR A 37 -5.67 14.15 3.39
CA TYR A 37 -4.88 13.75 2.22
C TYR A 37 -5.78 13.62 0.99
N SER A 38 -5.24 13.97 -0.17
CA SER A 38 -6.01 14.11 -1.41
C SER A 38 -6.14 12.83 -2.22
N HIS A 39 -5.19 11.89 -2.09
CA HIS A 39 -5.17 10.68 -2.90
C HIS A 39 -4.27 9.58 -2.31
N VAL A 40 -4.60 8.35 -2.67
CA VAL A 40 -3.76 7.16 -2.49
C VAL A 40 -3.39 6.61 -3.86
N ARG A 41 -2.15 6.16 -4.00
CA ARG A 41 -1.69 5.40 -5.17
C ARG A 41 -1.05 4.10 -4.70
N THR A 42 -1.16 3.07 -5.53
CA THR A 42 -0.39 1.83 -5.42
C THR A 42 0.27 1.51 -6.76
N VAL A 43 0.94 0.36 -6.88
CA VAL A 43 1.68 -0.07 -8.08
C VAL A 43 1.18 -1.43 -8.57
N GLU A 44 1.56 -1.83 -9.77
CA GLU A 44 1.33 -3.18 -10.29
C GLU A 44 2.66 -3.88 -10.55
N HIS A 45 2.96 -4.93 -9.79
CA HIS A 45 4.22 -5.68 -9.86
C HIS A 45 3.98 -7.16 -9.52
N TYR A 46 4.85 -8.02 -10.04
CA TYR A 46 4.67 -9.47 -9.95
C TYR A 46 5.91 -10.18 -9.41
N PHE A 47 5.68 -11.28 -8.69
CA PHE A 47 6.65 -12.33 -8.31
C PHE A 47 7.78 -11.97 -7.34
N LEU A 48 8.20 -10.71 -7.25
CA LEU A 48 9.35 -10.29 -6.44
C LEU A 48 8.93 -9.44 -5.23
N PRO A 49 9.65 -9.48 -4.10
CA PRO A 49 9.36 -8.62 -2.95
C PRO A 49 9.28 -7.13 -3.30
N TYR A 50 9.99 -6.69 -4.33
CA TYR A 50 9.86 -5.36 -4.91
C TYR A 50 8.56 -5.25 -5.72
N GLY A 51 7.52 -4.79 -5.04
CA GLY A 51 6.19 -4.52 -5.57
C GLY A 51 5.24 -5.73 -5.56
N GLY A 52 5.74 -6.95 -5.39
CA GLY A 52 4.98 -8.18 -5.67
C GLY A 52 3.80 -8.50 -4.76
N TYR A 53 3.59 -7.74 -3.68
CA TYR A 53 2.34 -7.80 -2.93
C TYR A 53 1.17 -7.11 -3.66
N SER A 54 1.44 -6.30 -4.68
CA SER A 54 0.41 -5.60 -5.46
C SER A 54 0.39 -6.09 -6.93
N PRO A 55 -0.03 -7.34 -7.20
CA PRO A 55 -0.17 -7.86 -8.56
C PRO A 55 -1.43 -7.37 -9.28
N ASN A 56 -2.40 -6.82 -8.54
CA ASN A 56 -3.59 -6.19 -9.10
C ASN A 56 -3.95 -4.99 -8.22
N PRO A 57 -3.66 -3.75 -8.67
CA PRO A 57 -3.85 -2.55 -7.86
C PRO A 57 -5.33 -2.15 -7.65
N MET A 58 -6.26 -2.83 -8.32
CA MET A 58 -7.70 -2.54 -8.23
C MET A 58 -8.40 -3.30 -7.09
N VAL A 59 -7.74 -4.29 -6.49
CA VAL A 59 -8.26 -5.15 -5.41
C VAL A 59 -7.66 -4.70 -4.08
#